data_AF-A0A7S3M9J0-F1
#
_entry.id   AF-A0A7S3M9J0-F1
#
_cell.length_a   1.000
_cell.length_b   1.000
_cell.length_c   1.000
_cell.angle_alpha   90.00
_cell.angle_beta   90.00
_cell.angle_gamma   90.00
#
_symmetry.space_group_name_H-M   'P 1'
#
loop_
_entity.id
_entity.type
_entity.pdbx_description
1 polymer ?
#
loop_
_entity_poly.entity_id
_entity_poly.type
_entity_poly.pdbx_seq_one_letter_code
_entity_poly.pdbx_strand_id
1 'polypeptide(L)'
;PMERKRDFPSKVDLRPAEHFGIYDQGELGSCTANALGAAFHFDQVKEGKIDFVPSRLFIYYNERSMEGSIDQDAGSSIRDGIKSLNQIGVCSEKQWEYDESQFTVRPTE
;
A
#
# COMPACT_ATOMS: atom_id res chain seq x y z
N PRO A 1 2.57 -12.63 -19.46
CA PRO A 1 1.22 -13.05 -19.05
C PRO A 1 1.31 -14.14 -17.98
N MET A 2 0.56 -14.04 -16.88
CA MET A 2 0.47 -15.14 -15.91
C MET A 2 -0.25 -16.34 -16.54
N GLU A 3 0.27 -17.54 -16.27
CA GLU A 3 -0.31 -18.79 -16.76
C GLU A 3 -1.66 -19.04 -16.06
N ARG A 4 -2.74 -19.21 -16.82
CA ARG A 4 -4.07 -19.48 -16.24
C ARG A 4 -4.18 -20.97 -15.90
N LYS A 5 -4.11 -21.33 -14.62
CA LYS A 5 -4.62 -22.62 -14.14
C LYS A 5 -6.11 -22.74 -14.48
N ARG A 6 -6.57 -23.95 -14.82
CA ARG A 6 -7.97 -24.23 -15.21
C ARG A 6 -8.79 -24.94 -14.14
N ASP A 7 -8.14 -25.37 -13.07
CA ASP A 7 -8.77 -26.05 -11.94
C ASP A 7 -8.76 -25.12 -10.74
N PHE A 8 -9.94 -24.62 -10.37
CA PHE A 8 -10.13 -23.68 -9.28
C PHE A 8 -11.08 -24.28 -8.24
N PRO A 9 -10.85 -24.03 -6.94
CA PRO A 9 -11.84 -24.37 -5.94
C PRO A 9 -13.13 -23.58 -6.20
N SER A 10 -14.27 -24.16 -5.81
CA SER A 10 -15.58 -23.51 -5.95
C SER A 10 -15.74 -22.23 -5.12
N LYS A 11 -14.89 -22.05 -4.11
CA LYS A 11 -14.83 -20.86 -3.24
C LYS A 11 -13.41 -20.68 -2.71
N VAL A 12 -12.98 -19.43 -2.64
CA VAL A 12 -11.76 -19.00 -1.92
C VAL A 12 -12.15 -17.92 -0.93
N ASP A 13 -11.61 -17.99 0.29
CA ASP A 13 -11.72 -16.95 1.30
C ASP A 13 -10.32 -16.70 1.86
N LEU A 14 -9.78 -15.50 1.61
CA LEU A 14 -8.44 -15.12 2.05
C LEU A 14 -8.42 -14.43 3.42
N ARG A 15 -9.59 -14.03 3.93
CA ARG A 15 -9.73 -13.31 5.21
C ARG A 15 -9.14 -14.05 6.41
N PRO A 16 -9.17 -15.40 6.51
CA PRO A 16 -8.51 -16.08 7.61
C PRO A 16 -6.99 -15.85 7.69
N ALA A 17 -6.35 -15.43 6.59
CA ALA A 17 -4.95 -15.03 6.57
C ALA A 17 -4.76 -13.52 6.80
N GLU A 18 -5.83 -12.72 6.73
CA GLU A 18 -5.85 -11.29 7.06
C GLU A 18 -6.24 -11.12 8.54
N HIS A 19 -5.26 -11.06 9.43
CA HIS A 19 -5.52 -10.77 10.85
C HIS A 19 -5.35 -9.29 11.22
N PHE A 20 -5.09 -8.42 10.25
CA PHE A 20 -4.95 -6.97 10.46
C PHE A 20 -6.25 -6.22 10.15
N GLY A 21 -6.38 -5.02 10.72
CA GLY A 21 -7.58 -4.21 10.60
C GLY A 21 -7.82 -3.70 9.17
N ILE A 22 -9.10 -3.43 8.86
CA ILE A 22 -9.48 -2.72 7.63
C ILE A 22 -8.95 -1.29 7.73
N TYR A 23 -8.28 -0.83 6.68
CA TYR A 23 -7.76 0.52 6.59
C TYR A 23 -8.84 1.50 6.16
N ASP A 24 -8.81 2.69 6.77
CA ASP A 24 -9.60 3.84 6.35
C ASP A 24 -8.70 4.84 5.64
N GLN A 25 -9.02 5.17 4.38
CA GLN A 25 -8.25 6.13 3.59
C GLN A 25 -8.59 7.59 3.93
N GLY A 26 -9.68 7.84 4.66
CA GLY A 26 -10.16 9.20 4.91
C GLY A 26 -10.58 9.91 3.62
N GLU A 27 -10.26 11.19 3.51
CA GLU A 27 -10.71 12.04 2.39
C GLU A 27 -9.71 12.10 1.23
N LEU A 28 -8.48 11.59 1.42
CA LEU A 28 -7.44 11.59 0.39
C LEU A 28 -7.72 10.61 -0.75
N GLY A 29 -7.30 10.97 -1.96
CA GLY A 29 -7.24 10.10 -3.15
C GLY A 29 -6.18 8.98 -3.08
N SER A 30 -5.85 8.47 -1.91
CA SER A 30 -4.76 7.52 -1.64
C SER A 30 -5.15 6.04 -1.79
N CYS A 31 -6.17 5.73 -2.60
CA CYS A 31 -6.72 4.37 -2.72
C CYS A 31 -5.69 3.35 -3.22
N THR A 32 -4.76 3.76 -4.09
CA THR A 32 -3.62 2.94 -4.54
C THR A 32 -2.73 2.53 -3.38
N ALA A 33 -2.33 3.49 -2.55
CA ALA A 33 -1.48 3.25 -1.40
C ALA A 33 -2.17 2.38 -0.34
N ASN A 34 -3.48 2.55 -0.12
CA ASN A 34 -4.24 1.69 0.79
C ASN A 34 -4.32 0.25 0.26
N ALA A 35 -4.64 0.07 -1.03
CA ALA A 35 -4.72 -1.26 -1.65
C ALA A 35 -3.36 -1.97 -1.66
N LEU A 36 -2.29 -1.26 -2.00
CA LEU A 36 -0.93 -1.80 -2.04
C LEU A 36 -0.35 -2.03 -0.65
N GLY A 37 -0.64 -1.16 0.32
CA GLY A 37 -0.31 -1.38 1.72
C GLY A 37 -1.00 -2.63 2.27
N ALA A 38 -2.27 -2.86 1.93
CA ALA A 38 -2.98 -4.08 2.33
C ALA A 38 -2.40 -5.33 1.66
N ALA A 39 -2.10 -5.27 0.36
CA ALA A 39 -1.47 -6.37 -0.36
C ALA A 39 -0.07 -6.72 0.22
N PHE A 40 0.75 -5.72 0.50
CA PHE A 40 2.05 -5.90 1.14
C PHE A 40 1.89 -6.52 2.53
N HIS A 41 0.98 -6.01 3.36
CA HIS A 41 0.74 -6.54 4.70
C HIS A 41 0.26 -7.99 4.66
N PHE A 42 -0.65 -8.31 3.74
CA PHE A 42 -1.12 -9.67 3.50
C PHE A 42 0.02 -10.63 3.16
N ASP A 43 0.88 -10.26 2.22
CA ASP A 43 2.00 -11.10 1.81
C ASP A 43 3.02 -11.27 2.95
N GLN A 44 3.28 -10.23 3.75
CA GLN A 44 4.14 -10.34 4.93
C GLN A 44 3.61 -11.37 5.94
N VAL A 45 2.31 -11.31 6.26
CA VAL A 45 1.65 -12.26 7.17
C VAL A 45 1.69 -13.67 6.60
N LYS A 46 1.32 -13.82 5.32
CA LYS A 46 1.29 -15.12 4.63
C LYS A 46 2.67 -15.78 4.55
N GLU A 47 3.73 -14.99 4.40
CA GLU A 47 5.11 -15.47 4.34
C GLU A 47 5.77 -15.63 5.73
N GLY A 48 5.07 -15.32 6.82
CA GLY A 48 5.61 -15.38 8.18
C GLY A 48 6.75 -14.37 8.43
N LYS A 49 6.72 -13.24 7.71
CA LYS A 49 7.66 -12.13 7.86
C LYS A 49 7.21 -11.18 8.97
N ILE A 50 7.91 -10.05 9.08
CA ILE A 50 7.58 -9.00 10.05
C ILE A 50 6.18 -8.44 9.73
N ASP A 51 5.27 -8.62 10.69
CA ASP A 51 3.93 -8.05 10.73
C ASP A 51 4.00 -6.59 11.20
N PHE A 52 3.67 -5.67 10.31
CA PHE A 52 3.50 -4.26 10.62
C PHE A 52 2.51 -3.61 9.64
N VAL A 53 1.77 -2.61 10.13
CA VAL A 53 0.91 -1.77 9.28
C VAL A 53 1.82 -0.91 8.38
N PRO A 54 1.79 -1.06 7.05
CA PRO A 54 2.66 -0.29 6.16
C PRO A 54 2.19 1.17 6.10
N SER A 55 3.12 2.12 6.10
CA SER A 55 2.77 3.54 5.99
C SER A 55 2.17 3.84 4.62
N ARG A 56 0.86 4.08 4.60
CA ARG A 56 0.13 4.37 3.37
C ARG A 56 0.48 5.76 2.83
N LEU A 57 0.72 6.75 3.69
CA LEU A 57 1.20 8.05 3.23
C LEU A 57 2.63 8.01 2.68
N PHE A 58 3.48 7.13 3.20
CA PHE A 58 4.81 6.93 2.61
C PHE A 58 4.70 6.39 1.18
N ILE A 59 3.85 5.37 0.96
CA ILE A 59 3.59 4.85 -0.39
C ILE A 59 3.02 5.96 -1.26
N TYR A 60 2.01 6.68 -0.77
CA TYR A 60 1.29 7.70 -1.53
C TYR A 60 2.14 8.92 -1.90
N TYR A 61 3.05 9.34 -1.02
CA TYR A 61 4.02 10.39 -1.32
C TYR A 61 4.95 9.95 -2.46
N ASN A 62 5.50 8.74 -2.37
CA ASN A 62 6.46 8.24 -3.35
C ASN A 62 5.81 7.98 -4.71
N GLU A 63 4.58 7.47 -4.74
CA GLU A 63 3.71 7.38 -5.91
C GLU A 63 3.62 8.73 -6.65
N ARG A 64 3.17 9.77 -5.96
CA ARG A 64 3.05 11.12 -6.54
C ARG A 64 4.39 11.78 -6.83
N SER A 65 5.44 11.42 -6.11
CA SER A 65 6.81 11.87 -6.43
C SER A 65 7.30 11.30 -7.77
N MET A 66 6.89 10.08 -8.13
CA MET A 66 7.21 9.51 -9.45
C MET A 66 6.39 10.16 -10.57
N GLU A 67 5.16 10.55 -10.28
CA GLU A 67 4.25 11.19 -11.24
C GLU A 67 4.45 12.72 -11.36
N GLY A 68 5.16 13.33 -10.41
CA GLY A 68 5.39 14.78 -10.38
C GLY A 68 4.22 15.60 -9.81
N SER A 69 3.42 15.01 -8.93
CA SER A 69 2.16 15.57 -8.40
C SER A 69 2.13 15.70 -6.87
N ILE A 70 3.29 15.75 -6.19
CA ILE A 70 3.39 15.73 -4.71
C ILE A 70 2.58 16.82 -3.99
N ASP A 71 2.38 17.97 -4.62
CA ASP A 71 1.66 19.12 -4.04
C ASP A 71 0.14 19.04 -4.24
N GLN A 72 -0.36 17.95 -4.86
CA GLN A 72 -1.76 17.77 -5.20
C GLN A 72 -2.25 16.40 -4.76
N ASP A 73 -3.51 16.32 -4.36
CA ASP A 73 -4.22 15.05 -4.16
C ASP A 73 -4.74 14.56 -5.52
N ALA A 74 -3.81 14.05 -6.34
CA ALA A 74 -4.07 13.67 -7.73
C ALA A 74 -4.37 12.17 -7.91
N GLY A 75 -4.41 11.41 -6.81
CA GLY A 75 -4.30 9.95 -6.86
C GLY A 75 -2.94 9.48 -7.40
N SER A 76 -2.89 8.22 -7.84
CA SER A 76 -1.74 7.64 -8.54
C SER A 76 -2.17 6.40 -9.33
N SER A 77 -1.29 5.90 -10.21
CA SER A 77 -1.42 4.61 -10.86
C SER A 77 -0.91 3.47 -9.96
N ILE A 78 -1.63 2.34 -9.93
CA ILE A 78 -1.17 1.11 -9.23
C ILE A 78 0.22 0.67 -9.71
N ARG A 79 0.55 0.93 -10.99
CA ARG A 79 1.86 0.59 -11.56
C ARG A 79 2.98 1.35 -10.86
N ASP A 80 2.81 2.64 -10.65
CA ASP A 80 3.81 3.48 -10.00
C ASP A 80 3.89 3.16 -8.51
N GLY A 81 2.78 2.81 -7.88
CA GLY A 81 2.77 2.26 -6.52
C GLY A 81 3.57 0.96 -6.37
N ILE A 82 3.38 -0.01 -7.27
CA ILE A 82 4.19 -1.25 -7.28
C ILE A 82 5.67 -0.93 -7.51
N LYS A 83 5.97 0.01 -8.40
CA LYS A 83 7.35 0.44 -8.68
C LYS A 83 7.98 1.10 -7.45
N SER A 84 7.21 1.93 -6.73
CA SER A 84 7.59 2.55 -5.46
C SER A 84 7.95 1.51 -4.41
N LEU A 85 7.06 0.54 -4.16
CA LEU A 85 7.34 -0.57 -3.23
C LEU A 85 8.59 -1.37 -3.60
N ASN A 86 8.83 -1.60 -4.89
CA ASN A 86 9.98 -2.38 -5.34
C ASN A 86 11.31 -1.59 -5.27
N GLN A 87 11.29 -0.28 -5.51
CA GLN A 87 12.52 0.54 -5.57
C GLN A 87 12.88 1.20 -4.24
N ILE A 88 11.86 1.58 -3.46
CA ILE A 88 12.00 2.39 -2.25
C ILE A 88 11.62 1.56 -1.01
N GLY A 89 10.68 0.63 -1.16
CA GLY A 89 10.14 -0.14 -0.04
C GLY A 89 8.99 0.60 0.66
N VAL A 90 8.75 0.20 1.91
CA VAL A 90 7.74 0.83 2.77
C VAL A 90 8.15 0.70 4.23
N CYS A 91 8.01 1.79 4.99
CA CYS A 91 8.21 1.81 6.44
C CYS A 91 6.90 1.50 7.19
N SER A 92 6.98 1.34 8.50
CA SER A 92 5.76 1.17 9.30
C SER A 92 4.99 2.48 9.45
N GLU A 93 3.67 2.40 9.58
CA GLU A 93 2.82 3.57 9.88
C GLU A 93 3.12 4.17 11.26
N LYS A 94 3.84 3.46 12.14
CA LYS A 94 4.39 4.03 13.38
C LYS A 94 5.55 5.01 13.13
N GLN A 95 6.27 4.87 12.01
CA GLN A 95 7.36 5.78 11.63
C GLN A 95 6.86 6.94 10.79
N TRP A 96 5.83 6.71 9.97
CA TRP A 96 5.18 7.74 9.17
C TRP A 96 3.67 7.55 9.23
N GLU A 97 3.05 8.25 10.17
CA GLU A 97 1.63 8.11 10.51
C GLU A 97 0.72 8.54 9.37
N TYR A 98 -0.50 8.00 9.37
CA TYR A 98 -1.54 8.43 8.43
C TYR A 98 -2.19 9.73 8.91
N ASP A 99 -1.47 10.83 8.74
CA ASP A 99 -1.96 12.20 8.95
C ASP A 99 -2.21 12.87 7.60
N GLU A 100 -3.48 13.02 7.23
CA GLU A 100 -3.89 13.58 5.94
C GLU A 100 -3.30 14.98 5.70
N SER A 101 -3.02 15.75 6.75
CA SER A 101 -2.40 17.09 6.62
C SER A 101 -0.95 17.06 6.17
N GLN A 102 -0.30 15.90 6.27
CA GLN A 102 1.11 15.68 5.93
C GLN A 102 1.32 15.03 4.57
N PHE A 103 0.26 14.84 3.77
CA PHE A 103 0.37 14.10 2.51
C PHE A 103 1.35 14.73 1.51
N THR A 104 1.59 16.04 1.54
CA THR A 104 2.59 16.72 0.68
C THR A 104 3.99 16.77 1.30
N VAL A 105 4.12 16.41 2.58
CA VAL A 105 5.38 16.46 3.30
C VAL A 105 6.22 15.25 2.93
N ARG A 106 7.49 15.51 2.58
CA ARG A 106 8.45 14.43 2.32
C ARG A 106 8.70 13.65 3.62
N PRO A 107 8.54 12.31 3.62
CA PRO A 107 8.92 11.49 4.77
C PRO A 107 10.41 11.68 5.09
N THR A 108 10.72 11.88 6.36
CA THR A 108 12.10 11.93 6.86
C THR A 108 12.64 10.51 7.07
N GLU A 109 13.95 10.34 6.92
CA GLU A 109 14.64 9.05 7.19
C GLU A 109 14.44 8.56 8.63
#